data_AF-A0A378N660-F1
#
_entry.id   AF-A0A378N660-F1
#
_cell.length_a   1.000
_cell.length_b   1.000
_cell.length_c   1.000
_cell.angle_alpha   90.00
_cell.angle_beta   90.00
_cell.angle_gamma   90.00
#
_symmetry.space_group_name_H-M   'P 1'
#
loop_
_entity.id
_entity.type
_entity.pdbx_description
1 polymer ?
#
loop_
_entity_poly.entity_id
_entity_poly.type
_entity_poly.pdbx_seq_one_letter_code
_entity_poly.pdbx_strand_id
1 'polypeptide(L)' 'MPNKAEIAIVMGSKSDWATMSEATQILDQFGLSYHVEVVSAHRTPDKLFSFAENCRD' A
#
# COMPACT_ATOMS: atom_id res chain seq x y z
N MET A 1 -7.48 -18.45 8.59
CA MET A 1 -7.44 -16.99 8.85
C MET A 1 -7.45 -16.33 7.49
N PRO A 2 -8.24 -15.27 7.24
CA PRO A 2 -8.11 -14.56 5.97
C PRO A 2 -6.66 -14.13 5.80
N ASN A 3 -6.10 -14.41 4.63
CA ASN A 3 -4.69 -14.22 4.31
C ASN A 3 -4.29 -12.80 4.71
N LYS A 4 -3.29 -12.66 5.57
CA LYS A 4 -2.70 -11.35 5.85
C LYS A 4 -2.21 -10.80 4.51
N ALA A 5 -2.55 -9.55 4.19
CA ALA A 5 -2.13 -8.96 2.92
C ALA A 5 -0.59 -8.85 2.93
N GLU A 6 0.09 -9.72 2.19
CA GLU A 6 1.56 -9.77 2.08
C GLU A 6 2.12 -8.58 1.29
N ILE A 7 1.25 -7.85 0.58
CA ILE A 7 1.65 -6.79 -0.34
C ILE A 7 0.96 -5.49 0.07
N ALA A 8 1.77 -4.47 0.35
CA ALA A 8 1.29 -3.11 0.58
C ALA A 8 1.62 -2.21 -0.62
N ILE A 9 0.60 -1.56 -1.16
CA ILE A 9 0.72 -0.52 -2.19
C ILE A 9 0.55 0.84 -1.51
N VAL A 10 1.67 1.54 -1.33
CA VAL A 10 1.68 2.88 -0.73
C VAL A 10 1.83 3.96 -1.77
N MET A 11 1.20 5.10 -1.54
CA MET A 11 1.30 6.26 -2.41
C MET A 11 1.35 7.58 -1.64
N GLY A 12 2.00 8.59 -2.20
CA GLY A 12 2.22 9.86 -1.51
C GLY A 12 0.96 10.73 -1.41
N SER A 13 0.00 10.54 -2.31
CA SER A 13 -1.22 11.33 -2.45
C SER A 13 -2.36 10.55 -3.12
N LYS A 14 -3.60 11.04 -2.97
CA LYS A 14 -4.74 10.44 -3.68
C LYS A 14 -4.66 10.58 -5.20
N SER A 15 -4.00 11.62 -5.71
CA SER A 15 -3.83 11.82 -7.16
C SER A 15 -2.93 10.76 -7.79
N ASP A 16 -2.01 10.17 -7.02
CA ASP A 16 -1.13 9.09 -7.49
C ASP A 16 -1.93 7.81 -7.79
N TRP A 17 -3.17 7.69 -7.28
CA TRP A 17 -4.03 6.53 -7.49
C TRP A 17 -4.29 6.23 -8.97
N ALA A 18 -4.38 7.27 -9.80
CA ALA A 18 -4.57 7.11 -11.25
C ALA A 18 -3.49 6.20 -11.87
N THR A 19 -2.26 6.25 -11.35
CA THR A 19 -1.15 5.37 -11.76
C THR A 19 -1.09 4.11 -10.90
N MET A 20 -1.20 4.24 -9.57
CA MET A 20 -0.96 3.12 -8.66
C MET A 20 -2.03 2.01 -8.75
N SER A 21 -3.23 2.33 -9.25
CA SER A 21 -4.30 1.34 -9.46
C SER A 21 -3.96 0.29 -10.52
N GLU A 22 -2.98 0.52 -11.40
CA GLU A 22 -2.53 -0.49 -12.36
C GLU A 22 -1.86 -1.69 -11.63
N ALA A 23 -1.16 -1.43 -10.52
CA ALA A 23 -0.56 -2.49 -9.72
C ALA A 23 -1.63 -3.41 -9.09
N THR A 24 -2.75 -2.85 -8.61
CA THR A 24 -3.82 -3.65 -8.01
C THR A 24 -4.47 -4.58 -9.04
N GLN A 25 -4.66 -4.11 -10.28
CA GLN A 25 -5.22 -4.93 -11.37
C GLN A 25 -4.36 -6.17 -11.66
N ILE A 26 -3.03 -6.05 -11.58
CA ILE A 26 -2.13 -7.19 -11.75
C ILE A 26 -2.24 -8.15 -10.57
N LEU A 27 -2.25 -7.65 -9.33
CA LEU A 27 -2.39 -8.50 -8.15
C LEU A 27 -3.74 -9.23 -8.12
N ASP A 28 -4.82 -8.56 -8.53
CA ASP A 28 -6.15 -9.15 -8.69
C ASP A 28 -6.13 -10.32 -9.69
N GLN A 29 -5.45 -10.16 -10.84
CA GLN A 29 -5.30 -11.23 -11.84
C GLN A 29 -4.60 -12.48 -11.30
N PHE A 30 -3.63 -12.29 -10.40
CA PHE A 30 -2.93 -13.39 -9.74
C PHE A 30 -3.62 -13.90 -8.46
N GLY A 31 -4.75 -13.28 -8.07
CA GLY A 31 -5.45 -13.62 -6.83
C GLY A 31 -4.66 -13.32 -5.55
N LEU A 32 -3.73 -12.36 -5.62
CA LEU A 32 -2.88 -11.96 -4.49
C LEU A 32 -3.58 -10.89 -3.66
N SER A 33 -3.64 -11.09 -2.35
CA SER A 33 -4.22 -10.11 -1.42
C SER A 33 -3.25 -8.94 -1.18
N TYR A 34 -3.78 -7.72 -1.17
CA TYR A 34 -3.00 -6.50 -0.95
C TYR A 34 -3.74 -5.47 -0.09
N HIS A 35 -2.98 -4.53 0.46
CA HIS A 35 -3.47 -3.34 1.17
C HIS A 35 -3.04 -2.07 0.43
N VAL A 36 -3.92 -1.07 0.34
CA VAL A 36 -3.64 0.21 -0.33
C VAL A 36 -3.72 1.33 0.68
N GLU A 37 -2.69 2.17 0.76
CA GLU A 37 -2.69 3.30 1.69
C GLU A 37 -1.97 4.55 1.19
N VAL A 38 -2.52 5.73 1.52
CA VAL A 38 -1.82 7.00 1.31
C VAL A 38 -0.87 7.25 2.47
N VAL A 39 0.42 7.21 2.19
CA VAL A 39 1.53 7.42 3.13
C VAL A 39 2.51 8.41 2.50
N SER A 40 2.48 9.67 2.95
CA SER A 40 3.31 10.73 2.38
C SER A 40 4.59 10.92 3.18
N ALA A 41 5.75 10.68 2.58
CA ALA A 41 7.05 10.91 3.20
C ALA A 41 7.23 12.36 3.69
N HIS A 42 6.76 13.34 2.90
CA HIS A 42 6.98 14.76 3.19
C HIS A 42 5.88 15.39 4.05
N ARG A 43 4.63 14.94 3.93
CA ARG A 43 3.49 15.56 4.64
C ARG A 43 3.12 14.86 5.94
N THR A 44 3.37 13.56 6.01
CA THR A 44 3.04 12.72 7.17
C THR A 44 4.20 11.76 7.48
N PRO A 45 5.39 12.27 7.83
CA PRO A 45 6.58 11.44 8.07
C PRO A 45 6.37 10.43 9.20
N ASP A 46 5.68 10.80 10.28
CA ASP A 46 5.42 9.87 11.40
C ASP A 46 4.57 8.68 10.95
N LYS A 47 3.56 8.93 10.10
CA LYS A 47 2.75 7.87 9.50
C LYS A 47 3.59 6.94 8.65
N LEU A 48 4.57 7.47 7.91
CA LEU A 48 5.50 6.65 7.11
C LEU A 48 6.35 5.73 8.00
N PHE A 49 6.94 6.27 9.07
CA PHE A 49 7.71 5.46 10.01
C PHE A 49 6.85 4.39 10.68
N SER A 50 5.69 4.78 11.24
CA SER A 50 4.76 3.84 11.87
C SER A 50 4.30 2.77 10.89
N PHE A 51 3.98 3.13 9.64
CA PHE A 51 3.59 2.16 8.63
C PHE A 51 4.70 1.15 8.35
N ALA A 52 5.93 1.63 8.08
CA ALA A 52 7.06 0.78 7.76
C ALA A 52 7.47 -0.16 8.90
N GLU A 53 7.43 0.31 10.15
CA GLU A 53 7.73 -0.50 11.34
C GLU A 53 6.75 -1.67 11.51
N ASN A 54 5.50 -1.49 11.11
CA ASN A 54 4.44 -2.50 11.26
C ASN A 54 4.31 -3.45 10.04
N CYS A 55 5.04 -3.22 8.93
CA CYS A 55 4.95 -4.05 7.72
C CYS A 55 5.75 -5.36 7.77
N ARG A 56 6.62 -5.55 8.77
CA ARG A 56 7.62 -6.64 8.78
C ARG A 56 7.05 -8.02 9.10
N ASP A 57 5.95 -8.07 9.84
CA ASP A 57 5.30 -9.30 10.31
C ASP A 57 3.97 -9.50 9.60
#